data_AF-B6K0H6-F1
#
_entry.id   AF-B6K0H6-F1
#
_cell.length_a   1.000
_cell.length_b   1.000
_cell.length_c   1.000
_cell.angle_alpha   90.00
_cell.angle_beta   90.00
_cell.angle_gamma   90.00
#
_symmetry.space_group_name_H-M   'P 1'
#
loop_
_entity.id
_entity.type
_entity.pdbx_description
1 polymer ?
#
loop_
_entity_poly.entity_id
_entity_poly.type
_entity_poly.pdbx_seq_one_letter_code
_entity_poly.pdbx_strand_id
1 'polypeptide(L)'
;MKIEAKTNSKRAVDDLWTDFAKVKRVSFYGQGTATVKVVTIAELFKRRCASENVRVHQVTKVDSPSPKPTDLLSLVTDAEEQKKEIPSLRVEIYAEGNE
;
A
#
# COMPACT_ATOMS: atom_id res chain seq x y z
N MET A 1 -5.08 5.41 -3.34
CA MET A 1 -3.91 6.25 -3.71
C MET A 1 -2.66 5.39 -3.94
N LYS A 2 -1.88 5.64 -5.00
CA LYS A 2 -0.57 5.00 -5.20
C LYS A 2 0.51 5.80 -4.47
N ILE A 3 1.37 5.13 -3.71
CA ILE A 3 2.51 5.70 -3.01
C ILE A 3 3.79 5.27 -3.74
N GLU A 4 4.63 6.24 -4.04
CA GLU A 4 5.92 6.05 -4.70
C GLU A 4 7.05 6.41 -3.73
N ALA A 5 8.27 5.93 -3.98
CA ALA A 5 9.42 6.22 -3.13
C ALA A 5 9.68 7.73 -2.96
N LYS A 6 9.28 8.57 -3.93
CA LYS A 6 9.39 10.03 -3.90
C LYS A 6 8.19 10.76 -3.28
N THR A 7 7.10 10.07 -2.95
CA THR A 7 5.89 10.70 -2.40
C THR A 7 6.23 11.47 -1.11
N ASN A 8 5.75 12.70 -0.97
CA ASN A 8 5.89 13.46 0.26
C ASN A 8 4.89 12.91 1.30
N SER A 9 5.39 12.36 2.41
CA SER A 9 4.55 11.68 3.40
C SER A 9 3.55 12.62 4.08
N LYS A 10 3.95 13.85 4.39
CA LYS A 10 3.07 14.82 5.06
C LYS A 10 1.88 15.16 4.16
N ARG A 11 2.16 15.55 2.92
CA ARG A 11 1.11 15.87 1.93
C ARG A 11 0.18 14.68 1.70
N ALA A 12 0.73 13.47 1.58
CA ALA A 12 -0.08 12.27 1.40
C ALA A 12 -1.02 12.02 2.59
N VAL A 13 -0.57 12.24 3.83
CA VAL A 13 -1.43 12.12 5.02
C VAL A 13 -2.54 13.17 5.02
N ASP A 14 -2.25 14.40 4.60
CA ASP A 14 -3.26 15.47 4.49
C ASP A 14 -4.31 15.17 3.42
N ASP A 15 -3.87 14.67 2.26
CA ASP A 15 -4.76 14.25 1.17
C ASP A 15 -5.66 13.09 1.64
N LEU A 16 -5.07 12.04 2.24
CA LEU A 16 -5.82 10.91 2.81
C LEU A 16 -6.80 11.35 3.90
N TRP A 17 -6.42 12.31 4.75
CA TRP A 17 -7.30 12.82 5.80
C TRP A 17 -8.51 13.54 5.23
N THR A 18 -8.31 14.33 4.19
CA THR A 18 -9.39 15.05 3.51
C THR A 18 -10.42 14.08 2.94
N ASP A 19 -9.97 12.96 2.36
CA ASP A 19 -10.84 11.90 1.86
C ASP A 19 -11.52 11.13 3.00
N PHE A 20 -10.74 10.76 4.02
CA PHE A 20 -11.24 10.04 5.18
C PHE A 20 -12.29 10.83 5.95
N ALA A 21 -12.18 12.15 6.05
CA ALA A 21 -13.16 12.99 6.73
C ALA A 21 -14.57 12.84 6.13
N LYS A 22 -14.65 12.58 4.81
CA LYS A 22 -15.91 12.43 4.06
C LYS A 22 -16.44 11.02 4.07
N VAL A 23 -15.57 10.04 3.76
CA VAL A 23 -15.98 8.64 3.47
C VAL A 23 -15.62 7.69 4.60
N LYS A 24 -14.88 8.17 5.62
CA LYS A 24 -14.43 7.41 6.80
C LYS A 24 -13.69 6.11 6.46
N ARG A 25 -13.07 6.08 5.28
CA ARG A 25 -12.30 4.98 4.71
C ARG A 25 -11.26 5.53 3.74
N VAL A 26 -10.07 4.95 3.74
CA VAL A 26 -9.00 5.24 2.78
C VAL A 26 -8.29 3.96 2.38
N SER A 27 -7.84 3.89 1.12
CA SER A 27 -7.02 2.79 0.61
C SER A 27 -5.83 3.33 -0.17
N PHE A 28 -4.64 2.83 0.15
CA PHE A 28 -3.41 3.21 -0.52
C PHE A 28 -2.44 2.04 -0.63
N TYR A 29 -1.56 2.07 -1.63
CA TYR A 29 -0.68 0.96 -1.92
C TYR A 29 0.65 1.42 -2.51
N GLY A 30 1.66 0.56 -2.47
CA GLY A 30 2.97 0.79 -3.05
C GLY A 30 3.66 -0.53 -3.39
N GLN A 31 4.77 -0.44 -4.11
CA GLN A 31 5.50 -1.60 -4.63
C GLN A 31 7.00 -1.46 -4.37
N GLY A 32 7.68 -2.59 -4.16
CA GLY A 32 9.12 -2.66 -4.00
C GLY A 32 9.62 -1.73 -2.89
N THR A 33 10.53 -0.82 -3.23
CA THR A 33 11.11 0.13 -2.27
C THR A 33 10.11 1.15 -1.71
N ALA A 34 8.95 1.36 -2.37
CA ALA A 34 7.92 2.26 -1.88
C ALA A 34 7.10 1.67 -0.71
N THR A 35 7.16 0.35 -0.46
CA THR A 35 6.41 -0.33 0.61
C THR A 35 6.73 0.24 2.00
N VAL A 36 7.99 0.58 2.27
CA VAL A 36 8.40 1.24 3.53
C VAL A 36 7.69 2.58 3.72
N LYS A 37 7.54 3.33 2.62
CA LYS A 37 6.84 4.62 2.64
C LYS A 37 5.32 4.45 2.82
N VAL A 38 4.73 3.40 2.27
CA VAL A 38 3.33 3.02 2.54
C VAL A 38 3.11 2.82 4.04
N VAL A 39 3.94 2.01 4.69
CA VAL A 39 3.85 1.77 6.14
C VAL A 39 4.04 3.07 6.92
N THR A 40 5.01 3.89 6.52
CA THR A 40 5.27 5.19 7.17
C THR A 40 4.03 6.10 7.12
N ILE A 41 3.39 6.20 5.95
CA ILE A 41 2.16 7.00 5.78
C ILE A 41 1.00 6.41 6.59
N ALA A 42 0.87 5.07 6.64
CA ALA A 42 -0.15 4.40 7.44
C ALA A 42 -0.01 4.73 8.94
N GLU A 43 1.20 4.66 9.48
CA GLU A 43 1.44 4.96 10.91
C GLU A 43 1.22 6.44 11.23
N LEU A 44 1.66 7.35 10.36
CA LEU A 44 1.40 8.79 10.54
C LEU A 44 -0.12 9.09 10.49
N PHE A 45 -0.83 8.45 9.58
CA PHE A 45 -2.28 8.59 9.46
C PHE A 45 -2.99 8.08 10.72
N LYS A 46 -2.63 6.90 11.24
CA LYS A 46 -3.20 6.36 12.49
C LYS A 46 -2.94 7.26 13.70
N ARG A 47 -1.75 7.87 13.80
CA ARG A 47 -1.45 8.84 14.87
C ARG A 47 -2.37 10.06 14.79
N ARG A 48 -2.67 10.55 13.58
CA ARG A 48 -3.64 11.63 13.38
C ARG A 48 -5.05 11.19 13.76
N CYS A 49 -5.47 9.98 13.41
CA CYS A 49 -6.76 9.46 13.88
C CYS A 49 -6.84 9.43 15.41
N ALA A 50 -5.77 8.97 16.07
CA ALA A 50 -5.70 8.93 17.53
C ALA A 50 -5.76 10.33 18.17
N SER A 51 -5.07 11.34 17.61
CA SER A 51 -5.15 12.73 18.12
C SER A 51 -6.53 13.35 17.99
N GLU A 52 -7.32 12.88 17.02
CA GLU A 52 -8.69 13.32 16.75
C GLU A 52 -9.74 12.42 17.43
N ASN A 53 -9.31 11.51 18.33
CA ASN A 53 -10.17 10.53 19.01
C ASN A 53 -10.99 9.63 18.07
N VAL A 54 -10.46 9.36 16.87
CA VAL A 54 -11.08 8.47 15.89
C VAL A 54 -10.47 7.07 16.01
N ARG A 55 -11.30 6.08 16.38
CA ARG A 55 -10.91 4.67 16.35
C ARG A 55 -11.03 4.12 14.93
N VAL A 56 -10.03 3.34 14.51
CA VAL A 56 -9.92 2.82 13.15
C VAL A 56 -9.48 1.36 13.14
N HIS A 57 -9.94 0.62 12.14
CA HIS A 57 -9.42 -0.68 11.77
C HIS A 57 -8.51 -0.56 10.57
N GLN A 58 -7.50 -1.43 10.49
CA GLN A 58 -6.58 -1.51 9.37
C GLN A 58 -6.62 -2.91 8.78
N VAL A 59 -6.77 -3.00 7.46
CA VAL A 59 -6.55 -4.21 6.68
C VAL A 59 -5.29 -4.01 5.85
N THR A 60 -4.38 -4.98 5.89
CA THR A 60 -3.15 -4.96 5.12
C THR A 60 -3.08 -6.19 4.24
N LYS A 61 -2.90 -5.97 2.94
CA LYS A 61 -2.76 -7.04 1.96
C LYS A 61 -1.37 -6.96 1.34
N VAL A 62 -0.65 -8.07 1.37
CA VAL A 62 0.60 -8.25 0.67
C VAL A 62 0.29 -9.04 -0.59
N ASP A 63 0.55 -8.44 -1.75
CA ASP A 63 0.47 -9.14 -3.03
C ASP A 63 1.91 -9.43 -3.47
N SER A 64 2.31 -10.70 -3.30
CA SER A 64 3.50 -11.24 -3.96
C SER A 64 3.02 -11.97 -5.21
N PRO A 65 3.52 -11.65 -6.41
CA PRO A 65 3.30 -12.55 -7.54
C PRO A 65 3.88 -13.92 -7.15
N SER A 66 3.12 -14.97 -7.40
CA SER A 66 3.58 -16.34 -7.26
C SER A 66 4.51 -16.65 -8.44
N PRO A 67 5.68 -17.26 -8.24
CA PRO A 67 6.51 -17.69 -9.35
C PRO A 67 5.67 -18.59 -10.24
N LYS A 68 5.48 -18.19 -11.50
CA LYS A 68 4.90 -19.10 -12.48
C LYS A 68 5.80 -20.34 -12.53
N PRO A 69 5.26 -21.57 -12.45
CA PRO A 69 6.07 -22.77 -12.54
C PRO A 69 6.88 -22.68 -13.83
N THR A 70 8.20 -22.72 -13.68
CA THR A 70 9.15 -22.60 -14.77
C THR A 70 9.00 -23.85 -15.63
N ASP A 71 8.37 -23.70 -16.79
CA ASP A 71 8.35 -24.74 -17.80
C ASP A 71 9.80 -24.90 -18.29
N LEU A 72 10.40 -26.08 -18.14
CA LEU A 72 11.82 -26.35 -18.43
C LEU A 72 12.25 -25.99 -19.87
N LEU A 73 11.27 -25.73 -20.76
CA LEU A 73 11.45 -25.25 -22.13
C LEU A 73 11.86 -23.78 -22.25
N SER A 74 11.67 -22.93 -21.23
CA SER A 74 12.01 -21.50 -21.30
C SER A 74 13.49 -21.18 -21.06
N LEU A 75 14.33 -22.19 -20.86
CA LEU A 75 15.77 -22.03 -20.58
C LEU A 75 16.66 -21.98 -21.84
N VAL A 76 16.10 -22.24 -23.03
CA VAL A 76 16.89 -22.45 -24.27
C VAL A 76 16.65 -21.38 -25.34
N THR A 77 15.74 -20.42 -25.11
CA THR A 77 15.53 -19.29 -26.04
C THR A 77 15.85 -17.98 -25.34
N ASP A 78 16.80 -17.25 -25.92
CA ASP A 78 17.37 -16.01 -25.44
C ASP A 78 16.37 -14.99 -24.87
N ALA A 79 16.72 -14.49 -23.68
CA ALA A 79 16.64 -13.08 -23.28
C ALA A 79 15.28 -12.34 -23.31
N GLU A 80 14.17 -13.00 -22.99
CA GLU A 80 13.00 -12.24 -22.52
C GLU A 80 13.23 -11.83 -21.05
N GLU A 81 13.22 -10.52 -20.80
CA GLU A 81 13.30 -9.88 -19.48
C GLU A 81 12.68 -10.76 -18.39
N GLN A 82 13.51 -11.29 -17.49
CA GLN A 82 13.02 -11.78 -16.20
C GLN A 82 12.32 -10.60 -15.53
N LYS A 83 10.99 -10.51 -15.68
CA LYS A 83 10.15 -9.55 -14.96
C LYS A 83 10.37 -9.83 -13.49
N LYS A 84 11.28 -9.07 -12.87
CA LYS A 84 11.50 -9.11 -11.43
C LYS A 84 10.14 -8.92 -10.77
N GLU A 85 9.75 -9.92 -10.02
CA GLU A 85 8.53 -9.92 -9.25
C GLU A 85 8.65 -8.88 -8.14
N ILE A 86 8.01 -7.72 -8.33
CA ILE A 86 8.06 -6.62 -7.36
C ILE A 86 6.90 -6.80 -6.38
N PRO A 87 7.16 -7.04 -5.08
CA PRO A 87 6.10 -7.19 -4.10
C PRO A 87 5.30 -5.90 -3.95
N SER A 88 4.00 -6.02 -3.71
CA SER A 88 3.12 -4.90 -3.42
C SER A 88 2.53 -5.00 -2.01
N LEU A 89 2.39 -3.84 -1.37
CA LEU A 89 1.70 -3.68 -0.11
C LEU A 89 0.52 -2.73 -0.31
N ARG A 90 -0.68 -3.16 0.07
CA ARG A 90 -1.90 -2.35 0.13
C ARG A 90 -2.36 -2.24 1.58
N VAL A 91 -2.73 -1.03 1.96
CA VAL A 91 -3.30 -0.71 3.26
C VAL A 91 -4.66 -0.06 3.05
N GLU A 92 -5.65 -0.55 3.78
CA GLU A 92 -6.97 0.05 3.90
C GLU A 92 -7.21 0.38 5.37
N ILE A 93 -7.70 1.59 5.65
CA ILE A 93 -8.02 2.07 6.99
C ILE A 93 -9.45 2.61 6.98
N TYR A 94 -10.29 2.19 7.90
CA TYR A 94 -11.67 2.65 8.05
C TYR A 94 -12.03 2.88 9.52
N ALA A 95 -12.95 3.82 9.77
CA ALA A 95 -13.43 4.10 11.13
C ALA A 95 -14.26 2.95 11.70
N GLU A 96 -14.18 2.73 13.01
CA GLU A 96 -15.06 1.81 13.76
C GLU A 96 -16.53 2.25 13.59
N GLY A 97 -17.45 1.30 13.35
CA GLY A 97 -18.88 1.56 13.14
C GLY A 97 -19.34 1.81 11.69
N ASN A 98 -18.50 1.48 10.69
CA ASN A 98 -18.84 1.52 9.25
C ASN A 98 -18.97 0.11 8.63
N GLU A 99 -19.44 -0.87 9.41
CA GLU A 99 -19.77 -2.22 8.91
C GLU A 99 -21.14 -2.25 8.22
#